data_AF-A0A2K6RPV1-F1
#
_entry.id   AF-A0A2K6RPV1-F1
#
_cell.length_a   1.000
_cell.length_b   1.000
_cell.length_c   1.000
_cell.angle_alpha   90.00
_cell.angle_beta   90.00
_cell.angle_gamma   90.00
#
_symmetry.space_group_name_H-M   'P 1'
#
loop_
_entity.id
_entity.type
_entity.pdbx_description
1 polymer ?
#
loop_
_entity_poly.entity_id
_entity_poly.type
_entity_poly.pdbx_seq_one_letter_code
_entity_poly.pdbx_strand_id
1 'polypeptide(L)'
;RGKRRAVESGVLQLPDPLVQHDDEEEDEVEDEDEDNDDSDEEEDEEDNVTDEEVNIEFEAYSLSDNDYDGIKKLLQQLFLKDPVNTAELTDLLIQQNHIGSVIKQTDVSEDSEYDVDEDEVFGFISLLNLTERKGTQCAEQIQELVLSFCEKNCEKSIVEQLDKFLNDITKPVGLLLSERFINIPTQITLPMYQQLQKELAEAHRTNKPCGKCYFYLLISKTFVEQQKESCINVCKCIQTSPPLRSLPWLPPMELLPLPVPH
;
A
#
# COMPACT_ATOMS: atom_id res chain seq x y z
N ARG A 1 28.41 7.52 59.45
CA ARG A 1 29.67 6.95 59.97
C ARG A 1 29.86 5.58 59.31
N GLY A 2 30.77 5.30 58.39
CA GLY A 2 31.79 6.07 57.61
C GLY A 2 32.38 5.10 56.55
N LYS A 3 32.60 5.48 55.28
CA LYS A 3 33.77 6.19 54.71
C LYS A 3 35.00 5.27 54.46
N ARG A 4 35.39 5.11 53.16
CA ARG A 4 36.65 4.58 52.56
C ARG A 4 36.78 3.05 52.36
N ARG A 5 37.78 2.50 51.63
CA ARG A 5 38.52 2.77 50.33
C ARG A 5 39.80 1.87 50.31
N ALA A 6 40.46 1.73 49.16
CA ALA A 6 41.74 1.01 48.89
C ALA A 6 41.62 -0.54 48.87
N VAL A 7 42.21 -1.33 47.96
CA VAL A 7 43.43 -1.31 47.08
C VAL A 7 44.66 -1.98 47.70
N GLU A 8 45.06 -3.13 47.12
CA GLU A 8 46.42 -3.74 47.01
C GLU A 8 46.28 -5.08 46.21
N SER A 9 47.28 -5.75 45.63
CA SER A 9 48.26 -5.40 44.55
C SER A 9 48.81 -6.73 43.96
N GLY A 10 49.40 -6.74 42.75
CA GLY A 10 49.79 -8.01 42.07
C GLY A 10 50.69 -7.89 40.81
N VAL A 11 51.89 -7.32 40.99
CA VAL A 11 53.17 -7.43 40.24
C VAL A 11 53.28 -8.61 39.22
N LEU A 12 53.88 -8.54 38.01
CA LEU A 12 55.16 -8.01 37.46
C LEU A 12 55.07 -7.79 35.91
N GLN A 13 56.08 -7.38 35.11
CA GLN A 13 57.04 -6.25 35.12
C GLN A 13 57.92 -6.26 33.82
N LEU A 14 58.24 -5.09 33.23
CA LEU A 14 59.13 -4.86 32.04
C LEU A 14 60.59 -4.47 32.51
N PRO A 15 61.62 -4.09 31.68
CA PRO A 15 61.77 -3.94 30.20
C PRO A 15 63.13 -4.45 29.57
N ASP A 16 63.28 -4.34 28.22
CA ASP A 16 64.38 -3.82 27.33
C ASP A 16 65.92 -3.86 27.69
N PRO A 17 66.92 -3.40 26.85
CA PRO A 17 67.02 -3.11 25.38
C PRO A 17 68.35 -3.57 24.67
N LEU A 18 68.56 -3.15 23.38
CA LEU A 18 69.82 -2.70 22.69
C LEU A 18 70.57 -3.58 21.62
N VAL A 19 70.73 -2.99 20.40
CA VAL A 19 71.98 -2.81 19.58
C VAL A 19 72.58 -4.07 18.87
N GLN A 20 73.21 -4.07 17.67
CA GLN A 20 73.87 -3.06 16.78
C GLN A 20 73.73 -3.43 15.27
N HIS A 21 74.05 -2.49 14.35
CA HIS A 21 74.77 -2.53 13.04
C HIS A 21 75.04 -3.87 12.27
N ASP A 22 75.40 -3.88 10.97
CA ASP A 22 75.78 -2.82 10.00
C ASP A 22 74.68 -2.71 8.88
N ASP A 23 74.80 -2.35 7.58
CA ASP A 23 75.89 -2.10 6.59
C ASP A 23 75.50 -1.00 5.56
N GLU A 24 76.43 -0.57 4.69
CA GLU A 24 76.34 0.52 3.66
C GLU A 24 76.11 -0.07 2.22
N GLU A 25 75.93 0.60 1.06
CA GLU A 25 76.14 1.94 0.43
C GLU A 25 74.89 2.27 -0.47
N GLU A 26 74.29 3.47 -0.63
CA GLU A 26 74.62 4.74 -1.34
C GLU A 26 74.62 4.76 -2.90
N ASP A 27 73.83 5.66 -3.52
CA ASP A 27 74.25 6.63 -4.57
C ASP A 27 73.12 7.65 -4.89
N GLU A 28 73.46 8.94 -5.04
CA GLU A 28 72.54 10.06 -5.34
C GLU A 28 72.76 10.64 -6.76
N VAL A 29 71.71 11.14 -7.42
CA VAL A 29 71.81 12.17 -8.49
C VAL A 29 70.60 13.10 -8.46
N GLU A 30 70.85 14.42 -8.54
CA GLU A 30 69.84 15.48 -8.59
C GLU A 30 69.53 15.93 -10.03
N ASP A 31 68.31 16.45 -10.21
CA ASP A 31 67.83 17.55 -11.09
C ASP A 31 68.46 17.83 -12.49
N GLU A 32 67.59 17.96 -13.50
CA GLU A 32 67.30 19.26 -14.17
C GLU A 32 66.07 19.13 -15.13
N ASP A 33 65.36 20.23 -15.40
CA ASP A 33 64.09 20.25 -16.13
C ASP A 33 64.25 20.26 -17.67
N GLU A 34 63.36 19.56 -18.40
CA GLU A 34 63.03 19.90 -19.80
C GLU A 34 61.50 19.92 -20.00
N ASP A 35 60.94 21.12 -20.24
CA ASP A 35 59.56 21.30 -20.72
C ASP A 35 59.42 20.68 -22.12
N ASN A 36 58.44 19.80 -22.33
CA ASN A 36 57.87 19.59 -23.66
C ASN A 36 56.35 19.40 -23.63
N ASP A 37 55.66 20.41 -24.14
CA ASP A 37 54.21 20.49 -24.36
C ASP A 37 53.81 19.53 -25.51
N ASP A 38 52.95 18.54 -25.22
CA ASP A 38 52.16 17.84 -26.22
C ASP A 38 50.77 17.54 -25.64
N SER A 39 49.73 17.66 -26.48
CA SER A 39 48.35 17.85 -26.03
C SER A 39 47.51 16.61 -26.29
N ASP A 40 46.49 16.44 -25.43
CA ASP A 40 45.38 15.49 -25.58
C ASP A 40 45.84 14.00 -25.44
N GLU A 41 45.04 13.08 -24.92
CA GLU A 41 43.61 13.09 -24.61
C GLU A 41 43.43 12.72 -23.12
N GLU A 42 42.77 13.57 -22.32
CA GLU A 42 42.09 13.06 -21.11
C GLU A 42 40.92 12.22 -21.62
N GLU A 43 40.92 10.92 -21.31
CA GLU A 43 39.73 10.08 -21.53
C GLU A 43 38.67 10.51 -20.51
N ASP A 44 37.94 11.58 -20.85
CA ASP A 44 36.63 11.91 -20.29
C ASP A 44 35.74 10.68 -20.56
N GLU A 45 35.73 9.74 -19.62
CA GLU A 45 34.67 8.76 -19.41
C GLU A 45 33.40 9.57 -19.10
N GLU A 46 32.78 10.10 -20.16
CA GLU A 46 31.41 10.61 -20.11
C GLU A 46 30.56 9.48 -19.56
N ASP A 47 30.18 9.60 -18.29
CA ASP A 47 29.13 8.83 -17.62
C ASP A 47 27.89 8.90 -18.52
N ASN A 48 27.81 7.96 -19.46
CA ASN A 48 26.73 7.83 -20.42
C ASN A 48 25.56 7.18 -19.68
N VAL A 49 25.01 7.98 -18.74
CA VAL A 49 23.70 7.82 -18.12
C VAL A 49 22.69 7.92 -19.25
N THR A 50 22.60 6.83 -19.97
CA THR A 50 21.52 6.54 -20.90
C THR A 50 20.28 6.52 -20.02
N ASP A 51 19.42 7.53 -20.16
CA ASP A 51 18.10 7.54 -19.56
C ASP A 51 17.28 6.42 -20.22
N GLU A 52 17.53 5.18 -19.82
CA GLU A 52 16.81 4.00 -20.30
C GLU A 52 15.36 4.12 -19.84
N GLU A 53 14.47 4.44 -20.77
CA GLU A 53 13.04 4.57 -20.52
C GLU A 53 12.43 3.18 -20.19
N VAL A 54 12.58 2.73 -18.93
CA VAL A 54 12.02 1.49 -18.42
C VAL A 54 10.49 1.56 -18.50
N ASN A 55 9.92 0.96 -19.55
CA ASN A 55 8.49 0.91 -19.80
C ASN A 55 7.82 -0.10 -18.86
N ILE A 56 7.29 0.39 -17.74
CA ILE A 56 6.54 -0.42 -16.77
C ILE A 56 5.07 -0.52 -17.17
N GLU A 57 4.65 -1.68 -17.71
CA GLU A 57 3.23 -1.98 -17.94
C GLU A 57 2.60 -2.71 -16.73
N PHE A 58 1.35 -2.34 -16.43
CA PHE A 58 0.55 -2.86 -15.31
C PHE A 58 -0.75 -3.50 -15.83
N GLU A 59 -0.89 -4.81 -15.68
CA GLU A 59 -2.12 -5.53 -16.02
C GLU A 59 -3.01 -5.82 -14.80
N ALA A 60 -4.28 -6.16 -15.09
CA ALA A 60 -5.29 -6.45 -14.09
C ALA A 60 -5.77 -7.91 -14.16
N TYR A 61 -5.50 -8.69 -13.12
CA TYR A 61 -5.79 -10.14 -13.05
C TYR A 61 -6.90 -10.47 -12.06
N SER A 62 -7.68 -11.54 -12.30
CA SER A 62 -8.67 -12.02 -11.33
C SER A 62 -8.00 -12.56 -10.07
N LEU A 63 -8.66 -12.38 -8.92
CA LEU A 63 -8.14 -12.76 -7.59
C LEU A 63 -7.77 -14.27 -7.51
N SER A 64 -6.63 -14.57 -6.93
CA SER A 64 -6.08 -15.93 -6.78
C SER A 64 -5.50 -16.16 -5.38
N ASP A 65 -5.21 -17.42 -5.04
CA ASP A 65 -4.64 -17.76 -3.72
C ASP A 65 -3.23 -17.20 -3.52
N ASN A 66 -2.46 -16.98 -4.59
CA ASN A 66 -1.13 -16.35 -4.56
C ASN A 66 -1.21 -14.88 -4.07
N ASP A 67 -2.29 -14.18 -4.43
CA ASP A 67 -2.45 -12.74 -4.16
C ASP A 67 -2.68 -12.41 -2.66
N TYR A 68 -2.81 -13.44 -1.81
CA TYR A 68 -3.23 -13.33 -0.42
C TYR A 68 -2.44 -12.30 0.39
N ASP A 69 -1.11 -12.43 0.48
CA ASP A 69 -0.34 -11.52 1.33
C ASP A 69 -0.24 -10.10 0.74
N GLY A 70 -0.36 -9.94 -0.59
CA GLY A 70 -0.46 -8.64 -1.26
C GLY A 70 -1.79 -7.91 -0.98
N ILE A 71 -2.92 -8.58 -1.15
CA ILE A 71 -4.25 -8.04 -0.81
C ILE A 71 -4.32 -7.72 0.69
N LYS A 72 -3.81 -8.61 1.54
CA LYS A 72 -3.75 -8.45 3.00
C LYS A 72 -2.86 -7.28 3.43
N LYS A 73 -1.71 -7.07 2.79
CA LYS A 73 -0.82 -5.90 2.93
C LYS A 73 -1.58 -4.61 2.61
N LEU A 74 -2.33 -4.57 1.50
CA LEU A 74 -3.17 -3.42 1.11
C LEU A 74 -4.36 -3.20 2.06
N LEU A 75 -4.98 -4.26 2.58
CA LEU A 75 -6.05 -4.16 3.59
C LEU A 75 -5.54 -3.70 4.96
N GLN A 76 -4.36 -4.15 5.38
CA GLN A 76 -3.68 -3.64 6.58
C GLN A 76 -3.30 -2.16 6.41
N GLN A 77 -2.87 -1.75 5.22
CA GLN A 77 -2.71 -0.34 4.89
C GLN A 77 -4.05 0.41 4.97
N LEU A 78 -5.17 -0.14 4.47
CA LEU A 78 -6.49 0.52 4.51
C LEU A 78 -6.96 0.81 5.95
N PHE A 79 -6.95 -0.21 6.80
CA PHE A 79 -7.52 -0.15 8.16
C PHE A 79 -6.52 0.32 9.23
N LEU A 80 -5.21 0.37 8.94
CA LEU A 80 -4.13 0.87 9.78
C LEU A 80 -4.02 0.25 11.20
N LYS A 81 -4.88 0.70 12.13
CA LYS A 81 -4.94 0.29 13.54
C LYS A 81 -6.34 -0.12 13.99
N ASP A 82 -7.34 -0.02 13.10
CA ASP A 82 -8.70 -0.40 13.40
C ASP A 82 -8.83 -1.92 13.57
N PRO A 83 -9.74 -2.42 14.43
CA PRO A 83 -9.77 -3.82 14.85
C PRO A 83 -10.49 -4.72 13.83
N VAL A 84 -10.12 -4.66 12.55
CA VAL A 84 -10.68 -5.47 11.46
C VAL A 84 -9.79 -6.68 11.18
N ASN A 85 -10.37 -7.89 11.16
CA ASN A 85 -9.68 -9.11 10.76
C ASN A 85 -9.40 -9.10 9.25
N THR A 86 -8.26 -8.51 8.87
CA THR A 86 -7.80 -8.41 7.48
C THR A 86 -7.43 -9.76 6.86
N ALA A 87 -7.10 -10.77 7.67
CA ALA A 87 -6.85 -12.13 7.18
C ALA A 87 -8.16 -12.78 6.69
N GLU A 88 -9.18 -12.89 7.55
CA GLU A 88 -10.50 -13.44 7.17
C GLU A 88 -11.14 -12.64 6.03
N LEU A 89 -10.96 -11.32 6.02
CA LEU A 89 -11.41 -10.48 4.91
C LEU A 89 -10.73 -10.86 3.59
N THR A 90 -9.42 -11.11 3.59
CA THR A 90 -8.68 -11.55 2.40
C THR A 90 -9.17 -12.92 1.93
N ASP A 91 -9.32 -13.87 2.85
CA ASP A 91 -9.84 -15.22 2.56
C ASP A 91 -11.22 -15.14 1.88
N LEU A 92 -12.12 -14.28 2.37
CA LEU A 92 -13.47 -14.12 1.83
C LEU A 92 -13.52 -13.44 0.45
N LEU A 93 -12.52 -12.62 0.10
CA LEU A 93 -12.39 -12.00 -1.22
C LEU A 93 -11.86 -13.01 -2.26
N ILE A 94 -10.82 -13.78 -1.92
CA ILE A 94 -10.23 -14.78 -2.83
C ILE A 94 -11.21 -15.94 -3.07
N GLN A 95 -11.93 -16.39 -2.03
CA GLN A 95 -13.07 -17.32 -2.17
C GLN A 95 -14.23 -16.78 -3.03
N GLN A 96 -14.15 -15.53 -3.49
CA GLN A 96 -15.14 -14.83 -4.29
C GLN A 96 -14.53 -14.16 -5.53
N ASN A 97 -13.46 -14.76 -6.07
CA ASN A 97 -12.69 -14.24 -7.20
C ASN A 97 -13.44 -13.96 -8.51
N HIS A 98 -14.74 -14.26 -8.61
CA HIS A 98 -15.59 -13.84 -9.72
C HIS A 98 -15.99 -12.36 -9.69
N ILE A 99 -15.59 -11.60 -8.67
CA ILE A 99 -15.75 -10.14 -8.56
C ILE A 99 -14.45 -9.52 -8.03
N GLY A 100 -13.81 -8.69 -8.85
CA GLY A 100 -12.61 -7.95 -8.49
C GLY A 100 -11.32 -8.45 -9.15
N SER A 101 -10.31 -7.59 -9.12
CA SER A 101 -9.01 -7.82 -9.75
C SER A 101 -7.87 -7.22 -8.94
N VAL A 102 -6.69 -7.86 -9.01
CA VAL A 102 -5.40 -7.31 -8.58
C VAL A 102 -4.72 -6.54 -9.73
N ILE A 103 -3.76 -5.69 -9.39
CA ILE A 103 -2.81 -5.05 -10.32
C ILE A 103 -1.44 -5.68 -10.09
N LYS A 104 -0.81 -6.19 -11.15
CA LYS A 104 0.58 -6.69 -11.16
C LYS A 104 1.37 -6.01 -12.28
N GLN A 105 2.69 -5.95 -12.14
CA GLN A 105 3.59 -5.55 -13.23
C GLN A 105 3.80 -6.76 -14.17
N THR A 106 3.94 -6.52 -15.47
CA THR A 106 4.13 -7.60 -16.47
C THR A 106 5.51 -7.61 -17.09
N ASP A 107 6.03 -6.44 -17.48
CA ASP A 107 7.36 -6.32 -18.06
C ASP A 107 8.39 -6.16 -16.92
N VAL A 108 9.10 -7.25 -16.65
CA VAL A 108 10.33 -7.30 -15.86
C VAL A 108 11.39 -7.95 -16.74
N SER A 109 12.44 -7.21 -17.10
CA SER A 109 13.49 -7.68 -18.00
C SER A 109 14.36 -8.73 -17.30
N GLU A 110 14.68 -9.81 -18.01
CA GLU A 110 15.59 -10.87 -17.53
C GLU A 110 17.00 -10.33 -17.17
N ASP A 111 17.36 -9.15 -17.66
CA ASP A 111 18.61 -8.43 -17.40
C ASP A 111 18.59 -7.51 -16.16
N SER A 112 17.45 -7.35 -15.46
CA SER A 112 17.38 -6.50 -14.26
C SER A 112 17.94 -7.21 -13.02
N GLU A 113 18.92 -6.60 -12.32
CA GLU A 113 19.52 -7.16 -11.08
C GLU A 113 18.56 -7.23 -9.87
N TYR A 114 17.27 -6.93 -10.07
CA TYR A 114 16.25 -6.96 -9.04
C TYR A 114 15.36 -8.19 -9.24
N ASP A 115 15.37 -9.10 -8.27
CA ASP A 115 14.33 -10.14 -8.13
C ASP A 115 12.96 -9.46 -7.90
N VAL A 116 12.28 -9.05 -8.98
CA VAL A 116 10.91 -8.53 -8.90
C VAL A 116 9.96 -9.70 -8.75
N ASP A 117 9.29 -9.75 -7.60
CA ASP A 117 8.30 -10.78 -7.27
C ASP A 117 7.10 -10.68 -8.23
N GLU A 118 6.96 -11.64 -9.15
CA GLU A 118 5.83 -11.74 -10.09
C GLU A 118 4.47 -11.76 -9.37
N ASP A 119 4.43 -12.13 -8.08
CA ASP A 119 3.23 -12.13 -7.26
C ASP A 119 3.02 -10.82 -6.45
N GLU A 120 3.85 -9.76 -6.58
CA GLU A 120 3.59 -8.48 -5.92
C GLU A 120 2.33 -7.78 -6.47
N VAL A 121 1.30 -7.75 -5.62
CA VAL A 121 0.07 -7.00 -5.83
C VAL A 121 0.27 -5.52 -5.48
N PHE A 122 0.34 -4.66 -6.49
CA PHE A 122 0.47 -3.21 -6.36
C PHE A 122 -0.85 -2.49 -6.03
N GLY A 123 -1.98 -3.17 -6.22
CA GLY A 123 -3.31 -2.67 -5.93
C GLY A 123 -4.39 -3.72 -6.16
N PHE A 124 -5.59 -3.51 -5.63
CA PHE A 124 -6.74 -4.38 -5.90
C PHE A 124 -8.07 -3.62 -5.86
N ILE A 125 -9.08 -4.17 -6.52
CA ILE A 125 -10.48 -3.79 -6.38
C ILE A 125 -11.33 -5.04 -6.12
N SER A 126 -12.31 -4.97 -5.21
CA SER A 126 -13.33 -6.02 -5.05
C SER A 126 -14.55 -5.51 -4.24
N LEU A 127 -15.61 -6.32 -4.17
CA LEU A 127 -16.85 -6.01 -3.45
C LEU A 127 -17.25 -7.16 -2.51
N LEU A 128 -17.39 -6.85 -1.22
CA LEU A 128 -17.92 -7.79 -0.22
C LEU A 128 -19.32 -7.36 0.24
N ASN A 129 -20.33 -8.21 0.05
CA ASN A 129 -21.68 -7.94 0.54
C ASN A 129 -21.76 -8.27 2.04
N LEU A 130 -21.72 -7.22 2.87
CA LEU A 130 -21.77 -7.29 4.34
C LEU A 130 -23.08 -7.93 4.85
N THR A 131 -24.16 -7.86 4.06
CA THR A 131 -25.45 -8.45 4.39
C THR A 131 -25.49 -9.95 4.05
N GLU A 132 -24.81 -10.40 2.99
CA GLU A 132 -24.63 -11.84 2.69
C GLU A 132 -23.62 -12.50 3.64
N ARG A 133 -22.58 -11.77 4.06
CA ARG A 133 -21.49 -12.26 4.95
C ARG A 133 -21.72 -11.94 6.44
N LYS A 134 -22.94 -11.58 6.84
CA LYS A 134 -23.25 -11.25 8.23
C LYS A 134 -23.01 -12.47 9.14
N GLY A 135 -22.21 -12.28 10.19
CA GLY A 135 -21.74 -13.35 11.09
C GLY A 135 -20.31 -13.83 10.82
N THR A 136 -19.58 -13.28 9.84
CA THR A 136 -18.11 -13.35 9.82
C THR A 136 -17.50 -12.22 10.65
N GLN A 137 -16.33 -12.45 11.25
CA GLN A 137 -15.75 -11.52 12.22
C GLN A 137 -15.45 -10.16 11.58
N CYS A 138 -14.85 -10.16 10.39
CA CYS A 138 -14.49 -8.95 9.66
C CYS A 138 -15.74 -8.15 9.24
N ALA A 139 -16.84 -8.81 8.88
CA ALA A 139 -18.06 -8.13 8.46
C ALA A 139 -18.75 -7.42 9.64
N GLU A 140 -18.71 -8.00 10.83
CA GLU A 140 -19.20 -7.36 12.07
C GLU A 140 -18.28 -6.22 12.51
N GLN A 141 -16.96 -6.44 12.51
CA GLN A 141 -15.96 -5.41 12.86
C GLN A 141 -16.02 -4.19 11.93
N ILE A 142 -16.27 -4.37 10.64
CA ILE A 142 -16.40 -3.25 9.69
C ILE A 142 -17.70 -2.47 9.93
N GLN A 143 -18.80 -3.14 10.31
CA GLN A 143 -20.03 -2.47 10.73
C GLN A 143 -19.82 -1.66 12.02
N GLU A 144 -19.17 -2.24 13.03
CA GLU A 144 -18.83 -1.56 14.30
C GLU A 144 -17.87 -0.37 14.10
N LEU A 145 -16.84 -0.52 13.27
CA LEU A 145 -15.92 0.55 12.89
C LEU A 145 -16.67 1.73 12.29
N VAL A 146 -17.50 1.47 11.27
CA VAL A 146 -18.26 2.51 10.56
C VAL A 146 -19.30 3.18 11.45
N LEU A 147 -20.02 2.42 12.29
CA LEU A 147 -20.97 2.98 13.24
C LEU A 147 -20.27 3.82 14.31
N SER A 148 -19.22 3.30 14.95
CA SER A 148 -18.47 4.04 15.99
C SER A 148 -17.71 5.25 15.43
N PHE A 149 -17.42 5.30 14.13
CA PHE A 149 -16.92 6.51 13.47
C PHE A 149 -18.03 7.54 13.27
N CYS A 150 -19.22 7.12 12.84
CA CYS A 150 -20.37 8.00 12.74
C CYS A 150 -20.85 8.53 14.12
N GLU A 151 -20.81 7.73 15.19
CA GLU A 151 -21.14 8.17 16.55
C GLU A 151 -20.26 9.31 17.07
N LYS A 152 -19.01 9.40 16.60
CA LYS A 152 -18.05 10.44 16.99
C LYS A 152 -18.22 11.73 16.17
N ASN A 153 -18.67 11.63 14.91
CA ASN A 153 -18.59 12.71 13.92
C ASN A 153 -19.95 13.15 13.33
N CYS A 154 -21.04 12.45 13.61
CA CYS A 154 -22.37 12.68 13.01
C CYS A 154 -23.45 12.93 14.06
N GLU A 155 -24.59 13.48 13.63
CA GLU A 155 -25.81 13.46 14.44
C GLU A 155 -26.31 12.03 14.68
N LYS A 156 -26.93 11.79 15.86
CA LYS A 156 -27.60 10.52 16.18
C LYS A 156 -28.65 10.10 15.15
N SER A 157 -29.33 11.08 14.55
CA SER A 157 -30.29 10.92 13.46
C SER A 157 -29.70 10.19 12.23
N ILE A 158 -28.39 10.35 11.98
CA ILE A 158 -27.65 9.71 10.89
C ILE A 158 -27.15 8.32 11.32
N VAL A 159 -26.68 8.17 12.57
CA VAL A 159 -26.27 6.87 13.14
C VAL A 159 -27.43 5.88 13.14
N GLU A 160 -28.59 6.28 13.67
CA GLU A 160 -29.81 5.46 13.70
C GLU A 160 -30.29 5.06 12.30
N GLN A 161 -30.09 5.92 11.30
CA GLN A 161 -30.37 5.58 9.90
C GLN A 161 -29.34 4.59 9.33
N LEU A 162 -28.06 4.76 9.63
CA LEU A 162 -26.99 3.92 9.13
C LEU A 162 -27.06 2.50 9.69
N ASP A 163 -27.24 2.35 11.01
CA ASP A 163 -27.49 1.06 11.66
C ASP A 163 -28.69 0.34 11.04
N LYS A 164 -29.79 1.07 10.83
CA LYS A 164 -30.98 0.55 10.16
C LYS A 164 -30.72 0.10 8.72
N PHE A 165 -29.84 0.76 7.96
CA PHE A 165 -29.48 0.33 6.61
C PHE A 165 -28.56 -0.90 6.61
N LEU A 166 -27.58 -0.97 7.52
CA LEU A 166 -26.67 -2.13 7.65
C LEU A 166 -27.43 -3.39 8.09
N ASN A 167 -28.51 -3.23 8.87
CA ASN A 167 -29.38 -4.32 9.32
C ASN A 167 -30.56 -4.65 8.37
N ASP A 168 -30.80 -3.88 7.29
CA ASP A 168 -31.91 -4.12 6.36
C ASP A 168 -31.58 -5.21 5.34
N ILE A 169 -31.90 -6.47 5.68
CA ILE A 169 -31.74 -7.65 4.80
C ILE A 169 -32.44 -7.47 3.43
N THR A 170 -33.43 -6.57 3.30
CA THR A 170 -34.10 -6.31 2.01
C THR A 170 -33.29 -5.39 1.08
N LYS A 171 -32.27 -4.70 1.60
CA LYS A 171 -31.39 -3.77 0.86
C LYS A 171 -29.91 -4.07 1.13
N PRO A 172 -29.34 -5.14 0.56
CA PRO A 172 -27.99 -5.57 0.88
C PRO A 172 -26.92 -4.50 0.64
N VAL A 173 -25.93 -4.43 1.52
CA VAL A 173 -24.86 -3.41 1.50
C VAL A 173 -23.55 -4.04 1.02
N GLY A 174 -23.05 -3.57 -0.12
CA GLY A 174 -21.73 -3.93 -0.62
C GLY A 174 -20.66 -2.99 -0.09
N LEU A 175 -19.67 -3.53 0.61
CA LEU A 175 -18.41 -2.85 0.90
C LEU A 175 -17.53 -2.87 -0.35
N LEU A 176 -17.29 -1.71 -0.95
CA LEU A 176 -16.35 -1.54 -2.04
C LEU A 176 -14.95 -1.30 -1.47
N LEU A 177 -14.03 -2.19 -1.83
CA LEU A 177 -12.62 -2.13 -1.48
C LEU A 177 -11.83 -1.81 -2.75
N SER A 178 -11.01 -0.77 -2.68
CA SER A 178 -10.26 -0.23 -3.82
C SER A 178 -9.02 0.49 -3.27
N GLU A 179 -7.92 -0.24 -3.10
CA GLU A 179 -6.65 0.29 -2.57
C GLU A 179 -5.49 -0.06 -3.49
N ARG A 180 -4.48 0.81 -3.52
CA ARG A 180 -3.29 0.67 -4.37
C ARG A 180 -2.16 1.55 -3.86
N PHE A 181 -0.92 1.22 -4.20
CA PHE A 181 0.21 2.08 -3.85
C PHE A 181 0.12 3.43 -4.58
N ILE A 182 0.69 4.47 -3.96
CA ILE A 182 0.57 5.87 -4.38
C ILE A 182 1.29 6.18 -5.71
N ASN A 183 2.34 5.42 -6.05
CA ASN A 183 3.08 5.49 -7.30
C ASN A 183 2.31 4.94 -8.51
N ILE A 184 1.25 4.14 -8.30
CA ILE A 184 0.49 3.55 -9.40
C ILE A 184 -0.30 4.64 -10.16
N PRO A 185 -0.30 4.65 -11.51
CA PRO A 185 -1.02 5.65 -12.31
C PRO A 185 -2.52 5.70 -11.99
N THR A 186 -3.09 6.90 -11.91
CA THR A 186 -4.54 7.09 -11.67
C THR A 186 -5.40 6.54 -12.80
N GLN A 187 -4.85 6.50 -14.01
CA GLN A 187 -5.45 6.08 -15.27
C GLN A 187 -6.03 4.65 -15.20
N ILE A 188 -5.38 3.74 -14.46
CA ILE A 188 -5.77 2.32 -14.30
C ILE A 188 -7.10 2.19 -13.52
N THR A 189 -7.43 3.17 -12.67
CA THR A 189 -8.64 3.14 -11.83
C THR A 189 -9.94 3.05 -12.66
N LEU A 190 -10.03 3.75 -13.79
CA LEU A 190 -11.25 3.76 -14.60
C LEU A 190 -11.57 2.39 -15.25
N PRO A 191 -10.65 1.72 -15.98
CA PRO A 191 -10.92 0.39 -16.53
C PRO A 191 -11.19 -0.66 -15.44
N MET A 192 -10.53 -0.61 -14.27
CA MET A 192 -10.83 -1.49 -13.14
C MET A 192 -12.30 -1.36 -12.68
N TYR A 193 -12.80 -0.14 -12.49
CA TYR A 193 -14.20 0.10 -12.11
C TYR A 193 -15.18 -0.32 -13.22
N GLN A 194 -14.83 -0.13 -14.49
CA GLN A 194 -15.64 -0.61 -15.62
C GLN A 194 -15.67 -2.15 -15.70
N GLN A 195 -14.58 -2.82 -15.34
CA GLN A 195 -14.50 -4.27 -15.32
C GLN A 195 -15.30 -4.87 -14.16
N LEU A 196 -15.16 -4.33 -12.94
CA LEU A 196 -15.98 -4.68 -11.78
C LEU A 196 -17.49 -4.54 -12.08
N GLN A 197 -17.91 -3.50 -12.82
CA GLN A 197 -19.31 -3.34 -13.22
C GLN A 197 -19.83 -4.47 -14.13
N LYS A 198 -18.99 -5.03 -15.00
CA LYS A 198 -19.35 -6.20 -15.83
C LYS A 198 -19.48 -7.46 -14.97
N GLU A 199 -18.54 -7.68 -14.06
CA GLU A 199 -18.53 -8.82 -13.13
C GLU A 199 -19.74 -8.82 -12.19
N LEU A 200 -20.11 -7.65 -11.64
CA LEU A 200 -21.32 -7.51 -10.82
C LEU A 200 -22.60 -7.77 -11.63
N ALA A 201 -22.66 -7.32 -12.89
CA ALA A 201 -23.79 -7.62 -13.78
C ALA A 201 -23.86 -9.11 -14.16
N GLU A 202 -22.71 -9.77 -14.35
CA GLU A 202 -22.63 -11.21 -14.63
C GLU A 202 -22.95 -12.06 -13.39
N ALA A 203 -22.47 -11.67 -12.21
CA ALA A 203 -22.81 -12.29 -10.94
C ALA A 203 -24.31 -12.16 -10.65
N HIS A 204 -24.92 -11.00 -10.93
CA HIS A 204 -26.37 -10.80 -10.88
C HIS A 204 -27.10 -11.77 -11.82
N ARG A 205 -26.69 -11.83 -13.09
CA ARG A 205 -27.30 -12.67 -14.13
C ARG A 205 -27.19 -14.16 -13.82
N THR A 206 -26.12 -14.58 -13.15
CA THR A 206 -25.84 -15.98 -12.81
C THR A 206 -26.23 -16.39 -11.38
N ASN A 207 -26.74 -15.45 -10.56
CA ASN A 207 -27.04 -15.63 -9.14
C ASN A 207 -25.82 -16.10 -8.30
N LYS A 208 -24.62 -15.60 -8.63
CA LYS A 208 -23.43 -15.77 -7.80
C LYS A 208 -23.46 -14.82 -6.59
N PRO A 209 -22.70 -15.11 -5.51
CA PRO A 209 -22.52 -14.20 -4.37
C PRO A 209 -22.11 -12.78 -4.76
N CYS A 210 -22.51 -11.80 -3.96
CA CYS A 210 -22.38 -10.36 -4.19
C CYS A 210 -23.03 -9.81 -5.46
N GLY A 211 -23.76 -10.62 -6.24
CA GLY A 211 -24.48 -10.20 -7.43
C GLY A 211 -25.68 -9.25 -7.17
N LYS A 212 -25.95 -8.80 -5.95
CA LYS A 212 -27.07 -7.89 -5.66
C LYS A 212 -26.84 -7.02 -4.41
N CYS A 213 -26.22 -5.86 -4.61
CA CYS A 213 -26.16 -4.78 -3.62
C CYS A 213 -27.15 -3.66 -3.96
N TYR A 214 -27.78 -3.07 -2.93
CA TYR A 214 -28.65 -1.89 -3.04
C TYR A 214 -27.90 -0.60 -2.69
N PHE A 215 -26.95 -0.69 -1.76
CA PHE A 215 -26.06 0.40 -1.37
C PHE A 215 -24.59 -0.02 -1.52
N TYR A 216 -23.73 0.96 -1.82
CA TYR A 216 -22.28 0.80 -1.83
C TYR A 216 -21.67 1.64 -0.72
N LEU A 217 -20.92 0.98 0.15
CA LEU A 217 -20.15 1.57 1.23
C LEU A 217 -18.69 1.62 0.80
N LEU A 218 -18.13 2.82 0.66
CA LEU A 218 -16.71 3.01 0.34
C LEU A 218 -15.99 3.56 1.57
N ILE A 219 -14.91 2.88 1.97
CA ILE A 219 -13.98 3.37 2.98
C ILE A 219 -12.78 3.94 2.22
N SER A 220 -12.40 5.19 2.50
CA SER A 220 -11.25 5.81 1.86
C SER A 220 -10.51 6.72 2.83
N LYS A 221 -9.18 6.70 2.75
CA LYS A 221 -8.35 7.68 3.47
C LYS A 221 -8.40 9.00 2.73
N THR A 222 -8.46 10.11 3.47
CA THR A 222 -8.22 11.45 2.93
C THR A 222 -7.02 12.04 3.62
N PHE A 223 -6.01 12.46 2.85
CA PHE A 223 -4.97 13.31 3.39
C PHE A 223 -5.54 14.72 3.58
N VAL A 224 -5.60 15.17 4.83
CA VAL A 224 -5.78 16.58 5.16
C VAL A 224 -4.39 17.14 5.41
N GLU A 225 -3.99 18.14 4.61
CA GLU A 225 -2.72 18.83 4.82
C GLU A 225 -2.73 19.53 6.19
N GLN A 226 -1.66 19.37 6.96
CA GLN A 226 -1.70 19.61 8.42
C GLN A 226 -2.18 21.03 8.76
N GLN A 227 -3.09 21.20 9.72
CA GLN A 227 -2.93 20.68 11.08
C GLN A 227 -3.41 19.22 11.27
N LYS A 228 -2.58 18.47 12.00
CA LYS A 228 -2.54 17.00 12.11
C LYS A 228 -3.89 16.33 12.40
N GLU A 229 -4.36 15.49 11.47
CA GLU A 229 -4.60 14.05 11.69
C GLU A 229 -4.98 13.34 10.38
N SER A 230 -4.83 12.01 10.33
CA SER A 230 -5.17 11.20 9.15
C SER A 230 -6.60 10.65 9.26
N CYS A 231 -7.57 11.36 8.70
CA CYS A 231 -8.98 10.96 8.74
C CYS A 231 -9.30 9.85 7.72
N ILE A 232 -9.92 8.77 8.19
CA ILE A 232 -10.67 7.84 7.34
C ILE A 232 -12.03 8.48 7.09
N ASN A 233 -12.41 8.68 5.83
CA ASN A 233 -13.72 9.20 5.46
C ASN A 233 -14.60 8.06 4.91
N VAL A 234 -15.76 7.87 5.53
CA VAL A 234 -16.76 6.88 5.11
C VAL A 234 -17.62 7.51 4.00
N CYS A 235 -17.24 7.25 2.75
CA CYS A 235 -17.88 7.81 1.58
C CYS A 235 -19.14 7.00 1.20
N LYS A 236 -20.32 7.57 1.47
CA LYS A 236 -21.62 6.93 1.20
C LYS A 236 -22.05 7.09 -0.26
N CYS A 237 -21.57 6.23 -1.15
CA CYS A 237 -22.05 6.18 -2.54
C CYS A 237 -23.46 5.55 -2.63
N ILE A 238 -24.49 6.39 -2.56
CA ILE A 238 -25.90 6.00 -2.80
C ILE A 238 -26.14 5.80 -4.30
N GLN A 239 -25.55 4.77 -4.90
CA GLN A 239 -25.89 4.33 -6.25
C GLN A 239 -27.16 3.46 -6.23
N THR A 240 -28.31 4.07 -5.93
CA THR A 240 -29.62 3.42 -6.13
C THR A 240 -29.79 3.07 -7.60
N SER A 241 -29.84 1.77 -7.91
CA SER A 241 -29.91 1.27 -9.28
C SER A 241 -31.27 1.58 -9.96
N PRO A 242 -31.30 2.40 -11.03
CA PRO A 242 -32.43 2.46 -11.96
C PRO A 242 -32.29 1.33 -13.01
N PRO A 243 -33.33 1.04 -13.81
CA PRO A 243 -33.21 0.04 -14.88
C PRO A 243 -32.20 0.49 -15.96
N LEU A 244 -31.49 -0.49 -16.54
CA LEU A 244 -30.43 -0.32 -17.54
C LEU A 244 -30.90 0.39 -18.83
N ARG A 245 -30.93 1.73 -18.81
CA ARG A 245 -30.90 2.65 -19.98
C ARG A 245 -30.47 4.06 -19.52
N SER A 246 -29.76 4.76 -20.40
CA SER A 246 -29.07 6.04 -20.18
C SER A 246 -28.04 6.04 -19.02
N LEU A 247 -26.76 5.97 -19.38
CA LEU A 247 -25.63 6.41 -18.58
C LEU A 247 -25.12 7.75 -19.13
N PRO A 248 -25.45 8.90 -18.51
CA PRO A 248 -24.80 10.17 -18.76
C PRO A 248 -23.84 10.48 -17.61
N TRP A 249 -22.63 9.92 -17.69
CA TRP A 249 -21.55 10.08 -16.70
C TRP A 249 -21.84 9.44 -15.32
N LEU A 250 -20.82 9.42 -14.46
CA LEU A 250 -21.01 9.13 -13.03
C LEU A 250 -21.92 10.22 -12.44
N PRO A 251 -22.99 9.88 -11.69
CA PRO A 251 -23.69 10.88 -10.90
C PRO A 251 -22.71 11.51 -9.90
N PRO A 252 -22.93 12.76 -9.47
CA PRO A 252 -22.04 13.39 -8.50
C PRO A 252 -21.94 12.52 -7.25
N MET A 253 -20.72 12.19 -6.83
CA MET A 253 -20.51 11.67 -5.48
C MET A 253 -20.95 12.76 -4.52
N GLU A 254 -22.07 12.55 -3.81
CA GLU A 254 -22.33 13.23 -2.55
C GLU A 254 -21.33 12.71 -1.51
N LEU A 255 -20.09 13.17 -1.66
CA LEU A 255 -19.19 13.31 -0.53
C LEU A 255 -19.92 14.21 0.47
N LEU A 256 -20.36 13.63 1.58
CA LEU A 256 -20.70 14.39 2.76
C LEU A 256 -19.36 14.70 3.47
N PRO A 257 -18.81 15.91 3.36
CA PRO A 257 -17.64 16.26 4.14
C PRO A 257 -18.05 16.26 5.61
N LEU A 258 -17.62 15.24 6.36
CA LEU A 258 -17.84 15.19 7.79
C LEU A 258 -16.99 16.30 8.43
N PRO A 259 -17.55 17.12 9.33
CA PRO A 259 -16.85 18.28 9.87
C PRO A 259 -15.68 17.84 10.73
N VAL A 260 -14.52 18.48 10.54
CA VAL A 260 -13.33 18.25 11.36
C VAL A 260 -13.60 18.72 12.80
N PRO A 261 -13.30 17.91 13.83
CA PRO A 261 -13.38 18.35 15.22
C PRO A 261 -12.43 19.52 15.54
N HIS A 262 -12.77 20.31 16.56
CA HIS A 262 -11.91 21.30 17.21
C HIS A 262 -11.44 20.79 18.59
#